data_AF-X1BNM3-F1
#
_entry.id   AF-X1BNM3-F1
#
_cell.length_a   1.000
_cell.length_b   1.000
_cell.length_c   1.000
_cell.angle_alpha   90.00
_cell.angle_beta   90.00
_cell.angle_gamma   90.00
#
_symmetry.space_group_name_H-M   'P 1'
#
loop_
_entity.id
_entity.type
_entity.pdbx_description
1 polymer ?
#
loop_
_entity_poly.entity_id
_entity_poly.type
_entity_poly.pdbx_seq_one_letter_code
_entity_poly.pdbx_strand_id
1 'polypeptide(L)'
;MVGNKTDLLEKRIISSKEATDLARKHQLFSYLESSANTGHNVEEIFATLSRRIVRSTMLNSLSEVLDNEFYMKILLFLRIYKELSLSELAKRINKSKATLSRYTRHLIDLGLIESYVKEDEPQAGTIKKKYYKLSKDLDFSSKKIDFSDFTLKSMKNFEDFYE
;
A
#
# COMPACT_ATOMS: atom_id res chain seq x y z
N MET A 1 -11.52 -1.26 -18.70
CA MET A 1 -12.60 -1.77 -19.56
C MET A 1 -12.13 -3.05 -20.22
N VAL A 2 -13.00 -4.05 -20.36
CA VAL A 2 -12.63 -5.31 -21.02
C VAL A 2 -13.58 -5.57 -22.18
N GLY A 3 -13.04 -5.68 -23.39
CA GLY A 3 -13.75 -6.21 -24.56
C GLY A 3 -13.66 -7.74 -24.55
N ASN A 4 -14.79 -8.42 -24.36
CA ASN A 4 -14.84 -9.89 -24.35
C ASN A 4 -15.27 -10.43 -25.73
N LYS A 5 -15.13 -11.75 -25.94
CA LYS A 5 -15.52 -12.49 -27.15
C LYS A 5 -14.74 -12.07 -28.39
N THR A 6 -13.44 -11.85 -28.25
CA THR A 6 -12.57 -11.41 -29.35
C THR A 6 -12.42 -12.43 -30.47
N ASP A 7 -12.79 -13.69 -30.21
CA ASP A 7 -12.92 -14.76 -31.19
C ASP A 7 -14.02 -14.50 -32.24
N LEU A 8 -14.98 -13.61 -31.97
CA LEU A 8 -16.07 -13.26 -32.90
C LEU A 8 -15.75 -12.00 -33.73
N LEU A 9 -14.61 -11.99 -34.43
CA LEU A 9 -14.16 -10.84 -35.22
C LEU A 9 -15.18 -10.40 -36.27
N GLU A 10 -15.84 -11.34 -36.94
CA GLU A 10 -16.86 -11.06 -37.97
C GLU A 10 -18.10 -10.35 -37.42
N LYS A 11 -18.34 -10.43 -36.11
CA LYS A 11 -19.47 -9.75 -35.43
C LYS A 11 -19.05 -8.46 -34.74
N ARG A 12 -17.79 -8.02 -34.92
CA ARG A 12 -17.25 -6.85 -34.26
C ARG A 12 -17.79 -5.58 -34.90
N ILE A 13 -18.52 -4.80 -34.11
CA ILE A 13 -19.08 -3.50 -34.53
C ILE A 13 -18.14 -2.36 -34.12
N ILE A 14 -17.46 -2.50 -32.99
CA ILE A 14 -16.59 -1.46 -32.42
C ILE A 14 -15.13 -1.85 -32.62
N SER A 15 -14.36 -0.96 -33.23
CA SER A 15 -12.92 -1.16 -33.40
C SER A 15 -12.18 -1.06 -32.06
N SER A 16 -11.05 -1.75 -31.93
CA SER A 16 -10.21 -1.66 -30.73
C SER A 16 -9.73 -0.22 -30.47
N LYS A 17 -9.57 0.58 -31.53
CA LYS A 17 -9.21 2.00 -31.44
C LYS A 17 -10.31 2.81 -30.76
N GLU A 18 -11.55 2.71 -31.23
CA GLU A 18 -12.70 3.40 -30.64
C GLU A 18 -12.91 3.00 -29.17
N ALA A 19 -12.78 1.70 -28.86
CA ALA A 19 -12.88 1.22 -27.49
C ALA A 19 -11.77 1.77 -26.59
N THR A 20 -10.54 1.88 -27.10
CA THR A 20 -9.41 2.49 -26.38
C THR A 20 -9.63 3.98 -26.15
N ASP A 21 -10.10 4.71 -27.16
CA ASP A 21 -10.39 6.14 -27.06
C ASP A 21 -11.54 6.40 -26.07
N LEU A 22 -12.57 5.54 -26.07
CA LEU A 22 -13.64 5.59 -25.08
C LEU A 22 -13.11 5.33 -23.65
N ALA A 23 -12.25 4.33 -23.46
CA ALA A 23 -11.63 4.08 -22.16
C ALA A 23 -10.83 5.29 -21.66
N ARG A 24 -10.04 5.92 -22.54
CA ARG A 24 -9.28 7.14 -22.22
C ARG A 24 -10.20 8.31 -21.87
N LYS A 25 -11.26 8.53 -22.65
CA LYS A 25 -12.26 9.59 -22.42
C LYS A 25 -12.91 9.47 -21.05
N HIS A 26 -13.20 8.25 -20.61
CA HIS A 26 -13.78 7.97 -19.29
C HIS A 26 -12.73 7.77 -18.18
N GLN A 27 -11.45 8.12 -18.43
CA GLN A 27 -10.35 8.00 -17.47
C GLN A 27 -10.20 6.59 -16.88
N LEU A 28 -10.59 5.58 -17.65
CA LEU A 28 -10.41 4.18 -17.27
C LEU A 28 -8.93 3.82 -17.41
N PHE A 29 -8.47 2.93 -16.54
CA PHE A 29 -7.06 2.55 -16.49
C PHE A 29 -6.52 2.05 -17.85
N SER A 30 -7.28 1.18 -18.52
CA SER A 30 -6.93 0.64 -19.83
C SER A 30 -8.16 -0.02 -20.48
N TYR A 31 -8.03 -0.29 -21.77
CA TYR A 31 -8.88 -1.21 -22.51
C TYR A 31 -8.08 -2.48 -22.81
N LEU A 32 -8.63 -3.64 -22.44
CA LEU A 32 -8.03 -4.95 -22.68
C LEU A 32 -9.04 -5.83 -23.42
N GLU A 33 -8.55 -6.71 -24.26
CA GLU A 33 -9.36 -7.62 -25.07
C GLU A 33 -9.18 -9.05 -24.59
N SER A 34 -10.26 -9.83 -24.51
CA SER A 34 -10.20 -11.24 -24.12
C SER A 34 -11.20 -12.11 -24.85
N SER A 35 -10.94 -13.42 -24.85
CA SER A 35 -11.93 -14.43 -25.17
C SER A 35 -11.92 -15.49 -24.08
N ALA A 36 -13.02 -15.59 -23.35
CA ALA A 36 -13.23 -16.66 -22.40
C ALA A 36 -13.30 -18.05 -23.09
N ASN A 37 -13.72 -18.08 -24.37
CA ASN A 37 -13.86 -19.31 -25.14
C ASN A 37 -12.50 -19.91 -25.53
N THR A 38 -11.55 -19.06 -25.94
CA THR A 38 -10.19 -19.51 -26.32
C THR A 38 -9.18 -19.39 -25.19
N GLY A 39 -9.58 -18.83 -24.04
CA GLY A 39 -8.68 -18.47 -22.94
C GLY A 39 -7.80 -17.24 -23.22
N HIS A 40 -7.96 -16.61 -24.39
CA HIS A 40 -7.13 -15.48 -24.79
C HIS A 40 -7.23 -14.33 -23.77
N ASN A 41 -6.07 -13.94 -23.24
CA ASN A 41 -5.84 -12.77 -22.38
C ASN A 41 -6.58 -12.75 -21.03
N VAL A 42 -7.23 -13.85 -20.64
CA VAL A 42 -8.00 -13.92 -19.38
C VAL A 42 -7.07 -13.79 -18.16
N GLU A 43 -5.95 -14.53 -18.17
CA GLU A 43 -4.97 -14.52 -17.08
C GLU A 43 -4.29 -13.15 -16.93
N GLU A 44 -3.93 -12.51 -18.04
CA GLU A 44 -3.28 -11.20 -18.01
C GLU A 44 -4.21 -10.12 -17.45
N ILE A 45 -5.49 -10.13 -17.83
CA ILE A 45 -6.50 -9.23 -17.27
C ILE A 45 -6.63 -9.45 -15.76
N PHE A 46 -6.73 -10.70 -15.33
CA PHE A 46 -6.83 -11.02 -13.90
C PHE A 46 -5.59 -10.56 -13.13
N ALA A 47 -4.39 -10.84 -13.65
CA ALA A 47 -3.14 -10.43 -13.02
C ALA A 47 -3.01 -8.90 -12.96
N THR A 48 -3.41 -8.21 -14.03
CA THR A 48 -3.40 -6.74 -14.11
C THR A 48 -4.35 -6.11 -13.11
N LEU A 49 -5.58 -6.62 -13.02
CA LEU A 49 -6.56 -6.18 -12.03
C LEU A 49 -6.06 -6.44 -10.61
N SER A 50 -5.57 -7.66 -10.34
CA SER A 50 -5.08 -8.06 -9.02
C SER A 50 -3.93 -7.17 -8.55
N ARG A 51 -2.92 -6.93 -9.40
CA ARG A 51 -1.81 -6.00 -9.10
C ARG A 51 -2.33 -4.61 -8.74
N ARG A 52 -3.36 -4.13 -9.44
CA ARG A 52 -3.89 -2.79 -9.23
C ARG A 52 -4.72 -2.68 -7.95
N ILE A 53 -5.50 -3.70 -7.60
CA ILE A 53 -6.19 -3.79 -6.32
C ILE A 53 -5.17 -3.76 -5.18
N VAL A 54 -4.17 -4.64 -5.22
CA VAL A 54 -3.11 -4.71 -4.19
C VAL A 54 -2.40 -3.36 -4.03
N ARG A 55 -1.98 -2.74 -5.14
CA ARG A 55 -1.33 -1.42 -5.11
C ARG A 55 -2.25 -0.34 -4.54
N SER A 56 -3.53 -0.32 -4.92
CA SER A 56 -4.47 0.66 -4.39
C SER A 56 -4.68 0.50 -2.88
N THR A 57 -4.81 -0.75 -2.41
CA THR A 57 -4.93 -1.04 -0.98
C THR A 57 -3.67 -0.60 -0.22
N MET A 58 -2.48 -0.90 -0.75
CA MET A 58 -1.21 -0.46 -0.16
C MET A 58 -1.12 1.06 -0.05
N LEU A 59 -1.47 1.80 -1.11
CA LEU A 59 -1.44 3.27 -1.11
C LEU A 59 -2.39 3.86 -0.07
N ASN A 60 -3.58 3.28 0.10
CA ASN A 60 -4.52 3.72 1.12
C ASN A 60 -3.97 3.51 2.53
N SER A 61 -3.37 2.33 2.79
CA SER A 61 -2.71 2.07 4.08
C SER A 61 -1.53 3.00 4.35
N LEU A 62 -0.74 3.34 3.31
CA LEU A 62 0.33 4.32 3.45
C LEU A 62 -0.20 5.73 3.73
N SER A 63 -1.26 6.15 3.03
CA SER A 63 -1.91 7.44 3.30
C SER A 63 -2.38 7.51 4.75
N GLU A 64 -3.08 6.48 5.24
CA GLU A 64 -3.54 6.42 6.63
C GLU A 64 -2.38 6.57 7.63
N VAL A 65 -1.24 5.93 7.32
CA VAL A 65 -0.03 6.01 8.14
C VAL A 65 0.57 7.42 8.12
N LEU A 66 0.65 8.05 6.95
CA LEU A 66 1.19 9.40 6.78
C LEU A 66 0.31 10.47 7.42
N ASP A 67 -1.02 10.32 7.32
CA ASP A 67 -2.01 11.26 7.86
C ASP A 67 -2.09 11.19 9.40
N ASN A 68 -1.63 10.08 10.00
CA ASN A 68 -1.65 9.90 11.43
C ASN A 68 -0.30 10.27 12.08
N GLU A 69 -0.31 11.37 12.82
CA GLU A 69 0.88 11.87 13.54
C GLU A 69 1.50 10.81 14.48
N PHE A 70 0.71 9.96 15.12
CA PHE A 70 1.22 8.96 16.06
C PHE A 70 1.92 7.81 15.35
N TYR A 71 1.40 7.34 14.21
CA TYR A 71 2.08 6.33 13.40
C TYR A 71 3.45 6.84 12.94
N MET A 72 3.49 8.06 12.40
CA MET A 72 4.73 8.69 11.96
C MET A 72 5.74 8.88 13.10
N LYS A 73 5.30 9.33 14.28
CA LYS A 73 6.18 9.43 15.45
C LYS A 73 6.76 8.08 15.87
N ILE A 74 5.96 7.01 15.88
CA ILE A 74 6.45 5.66 16.19
C ILE A 74 7.54 5.26 15.18
N LEU A 75 7.26 5.36 13.89
CA LEU A 75 8.18 4.97 12.83
C LEU A 75 9.49 5.78 12.89
N LEU A 76 9.40 7.09 13.12
CA LEU A 76 10.56 7.98 13.26
C LEU A 76 11.41 7.58 14.48
N PHE A 77 10.80 7.35 15.63
CA PHE A 77 11.53 6.93 16.82
C PHE A 77 12.20 5.56 16.62
N LEU A 78 11.52 4.59 15.99
CA LEU A 78 12.12 3.30 15.68
C LEU A 78 13.25 3.43 14.64
N ARG A 79 13.17 4.38 13.71
CA ARG A 79 14.27 4.66 12.77
C ARG A 79 15.50 5.21 13.49
N ILE A 80 15.31 6.14 14.42
CA ILE A 80 16.39 6.80 15.18
C ILE A 80 17.04 5.84 16.18
N TYR A 81 16.22 5.17 17.00
CA TYR A 81 16.69 4.35 18.12
C TYR A 81 16.94 2.88 17.75
N LYS A 82 16.63 2.48 16.51
CA LYS A 82 16.66 1.10 15.98
C LYS A 82 15.63 0.15 16.60
N GLU A 83 15.47 0.21 17.91
CA GLU A 83 14.51 -0.57 18.67
C GLU A 83 14.06 0.19 19.93
N LEU A 84 12.79 0.03 20.31
CA LEU A 84 12.23 0.60 21.54
C LEU A 84 11.15 -0.32 22.13
N SER A 85 11.03 -0.33 23.44
CA SER A 85 9.91 -0.97 24.13
C SER A 85 8.63 -0.13 24.12
N LEU A 86 7.50 -0.77 24.39
CA LEU A 86 6.20 -0.08 24.49
C LEU A 86 6.23 1.07 25.49
N SER A 87 6.95 0.88 26.61
CA SER A 87 7.05 1.88 27.67
C SER A 87 7.89 3.08 27.27
N GLU A 88 8.97 2.87 26.51
CA GLU A 88 9.81 3.95 25.99
C GLU A 88 9.09 4.75 24.91
N LEU A 89 8.41 4.07 23.97
CA LEU A 89 7.56 4.71 22.97
C LEU A 89 6.47 5.56 23.63
N ALA A 90 5.79 5.02 24.65
CA ALA A 90 4.74 5.72 25.37
C ALA A 90 5.24 7.02 26.03
N LYS A 91 6.40 6.96 26.69
CA LYS A 91 7.03 8.15 27.30
C LYS A 91 7.39 9.20 26.26
N ARG A 92 7.97 8.79 25.12
CA ARG A 92 8.44 9.70 24.07
C ARG A 92 7.31 10.35 23.27
N ILE A 93 6.23 9.62 23.04
CA ILE A 93 5.05 10.09 22.29
C ILE A 93 4.06 10.82 23.21
N ASN A 94 4.29 10.77 24.53
CA ASN A 94 3.42 11.34 25.56
C ASN A 94 1.99 10.79 25.48
N LYS A 95 1.87 9.45 25.45
CA LYS A 95 0.59 8.74 25.37
C LYS A 95 0.60 7.49 26.25
N SER A 96 -0.58 7.00 26.61
CA SER A 96 -0.72 5.80 27.42
C SER A 96 -0.20 4.55 26.70
N LYS A 97 0.28 3.55 27.44
CA LYS A 97 0.70 2.26 26.87
C LYS A 97 -0.45 1.55 26.15
N ALA A 98 -1.68 1.71 26.62
CA ALA A 98 -2.87 1.12 25.99
C ALA A 98 -3.12 1.75 24.61
N THR A 99 -2.99 3.07 24.50
CA THR A 99 -3.09 3.81 23.24
C THR A 99 -1.98 3.39 22.28
N LEU A 100 -0.71 3.37 22.73
CA LEU A 100 0.39 2.90 21.89
C LEU A 100 0.26 1.44 21.49
N SER A 101 -0.31 0.58 22.34
CA SER A 101 -0.54 -0.81 21.99
C SER A 101 -1.50 -0.96 20.81
N ARG A 102 -2.46 -0.04 20.63
CA ARG A 102 -3.35 -0.05 19.47
C ARG A 102 -2.60 0.36 18.21
N TYR A 103 -1.86 1.46 18.27
CA TYR A 103 -1.10 1.95 17.12
C TYR A 103 -0.01 0.96 16.68
N THR A 104 0.76 0.43 17.63
CA THR A 104 1.79 -0.57 17.31
C THR A 104 1.21 -1.86 16.75
N ARG A 105 0.05 -2.31 17.23
CA ARG A 105 -0.64 -3.48 16.64
C ARG A 105 -1.01 -3.21 15.18
N HIS A 106 -1.61 -2.07 14.89
CA HIS A 106 -1.97 -1.74 13.51
C HIS A 106 -0.73 -1.67 12.60
N LEU A 107 0.37 -1.06 13.06
CA LEU A 107 1.62 -1.03 12.30
C LEU A 107 2.24 -2.43 12.10
N ILE A 108 2.02 -3.37 13.01
CA ILE A 108 2.41 -4.78 12.85
C ILE A 108 1.52 -5.46 11.81
N ASP A 109 0.21 -5.23 11.88
CA ASP A 109 -0.75 -5.79 10.93
C ASP A 109 -0.48 -5.31 9.49
N LEU A 110 0.02 -4.07 9.35
CA LEU A 110 0.50 -3.51 8.08
C LEU A 110 1.91 -4.00 7.67
N GLY A 111 2.60 -4.76 8.52
CA GLY A 111 3.97 -5.25 8.27
C GLY A 111 5.06 -4.17 8.34
N LEU A 112 4.76 -2.99 8.90
CA LEU A 112 5.70 -1.86 8.97
C LEU A 112 6.71 -2.01 10.13
N ILE A 113 6.29 -2.66 11.21
CA ILE A 113 7.13 -2.89 12.39
C ILE A 113 6.99 -4.34 12.85
N GLU A 114 8.02 -4.83 13.55
CA GLU A 114 8.04 -6.13 14.18
C GLU A 114 8.05 -5.98 15.70
N SER A 115 7.43 -6.92 16.42
CA SER A 115 7.55 -7.03 17.87
C SER A 115 8.26 -8.32 18.28
N TYR A 116 9.11 -8.25 19.31
CA TYR A 116 9.84 -9.39 19.84
C TYR A 116 10.09 -9.18 21.34
N VAL A 117 10.65 -10.22 21.97
CA VAL A 117 11.06 -10.20 23.37
C VAL A 117 12.55 -10.51 23.41
N LYS A 118 13.29 -9.80 24.27
CA LYS A 118 14.70 -10.10 24.54
C LYS A 118 14.76 -11.21 25.58
N GLU A 119 15.28 -12.37 25.21
CA GLU A 119 15.45 -13.51 26.13
C GLU A 119 16.61 -13.26 27.11
N ASP A 120 17.62 -12.48 26.71
CA ASP A 120 18.85 -12.25 27.49
C ASP A 120 18.74 -11.12 28.53
N GLU A 121 17.60 -10.43 28.60
CA GLU A 121 17.40 -9.31 29.54
C GLU A 121 16.63 -9.78 30.78
N PRO A 122 17.13 -9.55 32.01
CA PRO A 122 16.42 -9.92 33.23
C PRO A 122 15.11 -9.14 33.34
N GLN A 123 13.99 -9.87 33.50
CA GLN A 123 12.66 -9.29 33.45
C GLN A 123 11.98 -9.35 34.82
N ALA A 124 11.45 -8.20 35.26
CA ALA A 124 10.71 -8.11 36.51
C ALA A 124 9.25 -8.57 36.31
N GLY A 125 8.89 -9.65 36.98
CA GLY A 125 7.54 -10.24 36.94
C GLY A 125 7.31 -11.23 35.80
N THR A 126 6.11 -11.81 35.75
CA THR A 126 5.76 -12.92 34.84
C THR A 126 5.55 -12.46 33.38
N ILE A 127 5.25 -11.18 33.16
CA ILE A 127 4.91 -10.66 31.83
C ILE A 127 6.17 -10.15 31.14
N LYS A 128 6.53 -10.82 30.04
CA LYS A 128 7.70 -10.41 29.26
C LYS A 128 7.49 -9.05 28.54
N LYS A 129 8.48 -8.15 28.65
CA LYS A 129 8.57 -6.83 28.00
C LYS A 129 8.75 -6.99 26.49
N LYS A 130 7.84 -6.37 25.73
CA LYS A 130 7.89 -6.33 24.26
C LYS A 130 8.72 -5.15 23.76
N TYR A 131 9.56 -5.44 22.77
CA TYR A 131 10.34 -4.51 21.99
C TYR A 131 9.83 -4.46 20.56
N TYR A 132 9.99 -3.30 19.93
CA TYR A 132 9.55 -3.01 18.58
C TYR A 132 10.72 -2.47 17.77
N LYS A 133 10.77 -2.82 16.49
CA LYS A 133 11.74 -2.31 15.50
C LYS A 133 11.07 -2.20 14.14
N LEU A 134 11.66 -1.45 13.21
CA LEU A 134 11.18 -1.44 11.83
C LEU A 134 11.33 -2.85 11.22
N SER A 135 10.37 -3.24 10.39
CA SER A 135 10.48 -4.48 9.61
C SER A 135 11.70 -4.43 8.68
N LYS A 136 12.38 -5.56 8.49
CA LYS A 136 13.57 -5.64 7.62
C LYS A 136 13.25 -5.25 6.16
N ASP A 137 12.02 -5.47 5.73
CA ASP A 137 11.55 -5.17 4.38
C ASP A 137 11.38 -3.65 4.13
N LEU A 138 11.46 -2.82 5.18
CA LEU A 138 11.34 -1.36 5.10
C LEU A 138 12.67 -0.61 4.90
N ASP A 139 13.79 -1.30 4.64
CA ASP A 139 15.00 -0.62 4.17
C ASP A 139 14.84 -0.16 2.71
N PHE A 140 14.05 0.92 2.55
CA PHE A 140 13.81 1.67 1.30
C PHE A 140 15.08 2.25 0.65
N SER A 141 16.26 2.01 1.24
CA SER A 141 17.56 2.44 0.74
C SER A 141 17.95 1.84 -0.61
N SER A 142 17.30 0.77 -1.08
CA SER A 142 17.80 -0.03 -2.21
C SER A 142 16.84 -0.21 -3.39
N LYS A 143 15.55 0.13 -3.25
CA LYS A 143 14.64 0.21 -4.38
C LYS A 143 14.39 1.68 -4.64
N LYS A 144 14.87 2.21 -5.76
CA LYS A 144 14.35 3.45 -6.35
C LYS A 144 12.83 3.31 -6.33
N ILE A 145 12.16 3.93 -5.36
CA ILE A 145 10.74 4.16 -5.44
C ILE A 145 10.63 5.12 -6.60
N ASP A 146 10.14 4.62 -7.73
CA ASP A 146 9.90 5.47 -8.87
C ASP A 146 8.71 6.36 -8.55
N PHE A 147 9.00 7.53 -7.98
CA PHE A 147 8.01 8.54 -7.63
C PHE A 147 7.35 9.16 -8.88
N SER A 148 7.83 8.85 -10.09
CA SER A 148 7.17 9.29 -11.34
C SER A 148 5.75 8.74 -11.49
N ASP A 149 5.44 7.60 -10.85
CA ASP A 149 4.07 7.08 -10.77
C ASP A 149 3.17 7.86 -9.80
N PHE A 150 3.75 8.61 -8.85
CA PHE A 150 3.02 9.31 -7.80
C PHE A 150 2.60 10.73 -8.23
N THR A 151 3.43 11.39 -9.03
CA THR A 151 3.24 12.78 -9.47
C THR A 151 2.08 12.95 -10.46
N LEU A 152 1.75 11.96 -11.28
CA LEU A 152 0.72 12.08 -12.32
C LEU A 152 -0.72 12.17 -11.78
N LYS A 153 -0.99 11.70 -10.55
CA LYS A 153 -2.34 11.74 -9.96
C LYS A 153 -2.57 12.93 -9.04
N SER A 154 -1.54 13.44 -8.35
CA SER A 154 -1.69 14.60 -7.48
C SER A 154 -1.70 15.92 -8.24
N MET A 155 -1.03 16.00 -9.40
CA MET A 155 -0.98 17.24 -10.20
C MET A 155 -2.26 17.49 -11.01
N LYS A 156 -2.95 16.43 -11.49
CA LYS A 156 -4.22 16.61 -12.22
C LYS A 156 -5.37 17.12 -11.34
N ASN A 157 -5.38 16.79 -10.05
CA ASN A 157 -6.40 17.30 -9.13
C ASN A 157 -6.20 18.79 -8.77
N PHE A 158 -5.06 19.40 -9.10
CA PHE A 158 -4.74 20.78 -8.76
C PHE A 158 -4.97 21.75 -9.93
N GLU A 159 -4.87 21.26 -11.17
CA GLU A 159 -5.13 22.06 -12.38
C GLU A 159 -6.63 22.22 -12.67
N ASP A 160 -7.47 21.26 -12.27
CA ASP A 160 -8.94 21.32 -12.44
C ASP A 160 -9.65 22.27 -11.43
N PHE A 161 -8.91 23.04 -10.63
CA PHE A 161 -9.47 24.01 -9.66
C PHE A 161 -9.34 25.48 -10.11
N TYR A 162 -8.70 25.73 -11.26
CA TYR A 162 -8.43 27.09 -11.78
C TYR A 162 -8.88 27.32 -13.23
N GLU A 163 -9.71 26.45 -13.80
CA GLU A 163 -10.50 26.73 -15.03
C GLU A 163 -12.00 26.53 -14.76
#